data_AF-A0A9Q9K3T7-F1
#
_entry.id   AF-A0A9Q9K3T7-F1
#
_cell.length_a   1.000
_cell.length_b   1.000
_cell.length_c   1.000
_cell.angle_alpha   90.00
_cell.angle_beta   90.00
_cell.angle_gamma   90.00
#
_symmetry.space_group_name_H-M   'P 1'
#
loop_
_entity.id
_entity.type
_entity.pdbx_description
1 polymer ?
#
loop_
_entity_poly.entity_id
_entity_poly.type
_entity_poly.pdbx_seq_one_letter_code
_entity_poly.pdbx_strand_id
1 'polypeptide(L)' 'MNVLLRKNGNSAVITIPNKIKEILGAEIDEEIEFVTSGDTVVIKKAEPKFDFDKELEKVYGTI' A
#
# COMPACT_ATOMS: atom_id res chain seq x y z
N MET A 1 -3.82 -14.95 -16.06
CA MET A 1 -5.09 -14.46 -15.47
C MET A 1 -5.31 -13.06 -16.00
N ASN A 2 -6.44 -12.80 -16.65
CA ASN A 2 -6.76 -11.46 -17.16
C ASN A 2 -7.59 -10.73 -16.11
N VAL A 3 -7.20 -9.50 -15.76
CA VAL A 3 -7.93 -8.63 -14.82
C VAL A 3 -8.53 -7.46 -15.58
N LEU A 4 -9.77 -7.10 -15.21
CA LEU A 4 -10.50 -5.99 -15.82
C LEU A 4 -10.26 -4.72 -15.01
N LEU A 5 -9.84 -3.64 -15.68
CA LEU A 5 -9.81 -2.30 -15.09
C LEU A 5 -11.24 -1.77 -14.96
N ARG A 6 -11.62 -1.35 -13.76
CA ARG A 6 -12.95 -0.79 -13.46
C ARG A 6 -12.81 0.63 -12.93
N LYS A 7 -13.89 1.41 -13.02
CA LYS A 7 -13.99 2.72 -12.38
C LYS A 7 -14.83 2.59 -11.11
N ASN A 8 -14.33 3.10 -9.99
CA ASN A 8 -15.09 3.26 -8.75
C ASN A 8 -14.96 4.72 -8.27
N GLY A 9 -16.05 5.48 -8.34
CA GLY A 9 -16.02 6.92 -8.14
C GLY A 9 -15.10 7.61 -9.15
N ASN A 10 -14.10 8.35 -8.66
CA ASN A 10 -13.08 9.00 -9.49
C ASN A 10 -11.78 8.18 -9.64
N SER A 11 -11.75 6.97 -9.09
CA SER A 11 -10.56 6.13 -9.08
C SER A 11 -10.70 4.95 -10.05
N ALA A 12 -9.59 4.57 -10.68
CA ALA A 12 -9.49 3.30 -11.36
C ALA A 12 -9.14 2.21 -10.34
N VAL A 13 -9.81 1.06 -10.42
CA VAL A 13 -9.62 -0.07 -9.51
C VAL A 13 -9.45 -1.36 -10.29
N ILE A 14 -8.60 -2.24 -9.78
CA ILE A 14 -8.44 -3.62 -10.25
C ILE A 14 -8.84 -4.58 -9.14
N THR A 15 -9.40 -5.73 -9.51
CA THR A 15 -9.64 -6.81 -8.56
C THR A 15 -8.42 -7.70 -8.51
N ILE A 16 -7.83 -7.86 -7.32
CA ILE A 16 -6.80 -8.86 -7.06
C ILE A 16 -7.42 -10.12 -6.45
N PRO A 17 -6.97 -11.33 -6.83
CA PRO A 17 -7.39 -12.56 -6.16
C PRO A 17 -7.03 -12.56 -4.67
N ASN A 18 -7.89 -13.17 -3.84
CA ASN A 18 -7.63 -13.33 -2.39
C ASN A 18 -6.29 -13.99 -2.10
N LYS A 19 -5.87 -14.96 -2.93
CA LYS A 19 -4.56 -15.61 -2.78
C LYS A 19 -3.38 -14.63 -2.86
N ILE A 20 -3.48 -13.56 -3.68
CA ILE A 20 -2.44 -12.54 -3.76
C ILE A 20 -2.43 -11.69 -2.48
N LYS A 21 -3.61 -11.30 -1.99
CA LYS A 21 -3.76 -10.60 -0.70
C LYS A 21 -3.14 -11.41 0.45
N GLU A 22 -3.41 -12.71 0.52
CA GLU A 22 -2.87 -13.62 1.53
C GLU A 22 -1.34 -13.73 1.46
N ILE A 23 -0.77 -13.86 0.26
CA ILE A 23 0.68 -13.91 0.06
C ILE A 23 1.34 -12.57 0.43
N LEU A 24 0.69 -11.45 0.11
CA LEU A 24 1.16 -10.12 0.50
C LEU A 24 1.07 -9.92 2.02
N GLY A 25 0.24 -10.70 2.72
CA GLY A 25 -0.06 -10.53 4.14
C GLY A 25 -0.82 -9.23 4.43
N ALA A 26 -1.51 -8.67 3.44
CA ALA A 26 -2.17 -7.37 3.56
C ALA A 26 -3.58 -7.50 4.15
N GLU A 27 -3.92 -6.60 5.06
CA GLU A 27 -5.25 -6.47 5.64
C GLU A 27 -6.15 -5.54 4.82
N ILE A 28 -7.46 -5.63 5.05
CA ILE A 28 -8.41 -4.67 4.44
C ILE A 28 -8.14 -3.32 5.10
N ASP A 29 -8.16 -2.25 4.32
CA ASP A 29 -7.85 -0.87 4.74
C ASP A 29 -6.38 -0.62 5.15
N GLU A 30 -5.47 -1.57 4.89
CA GLU A 30 -4.02 -1.36 5.00
C GLU A 30 -3.48 -0.56 3.80
N GLU A 31 -2.56 0.37 4.05
CA GLU A 31 -1.85 1.08 2.98
C GLU A 31 -0.87 0.15 2.25
N ILE A 32 -0.96 0.13 0.93
CA ILE A 32 -0.08 -0.61 0.04
C ILE A 32 0.58 0.35 -0.94
N GLU A 33 1.81 0.04 -1.33
CA GLU A 33 2.55 0.82 -2.30
C GLU A 33 2.56 0.09 -3.64
N PHE A 34 2.29 0.84 -4.71
CA PHE A 34 2.40 0.37 -6.09
C PHE A 34 3.45 1.19 -6.82
N VAL A 35 4.40 0.49 -7.44
CA VAL A 35 5.49 1.07 -8.22
C VAL A 35 5.48 0.51 -9.63
N THR A 36 5.68 1.37 -10.62
CA THR A 36 5.83 0.96 -12.01
C THR A 36 7.30 0.66 -12.31
N SER A 37 7.55 -0.47 -12.95
CA SER A 37 8.85 -0.87 -13.46
C SER A 37 8.67 -1.27 -14.93
N GLY A 38 8.83 -0.28 -15.83
CA GLY A 38 8.47 -0.41 -17.24
C GLY A 38 6.97 -0.72 -17.40
N ASP A 39 6.67 -1.87 -18.03
CA ASP A 39 5.31 -2.36 -18.26
C ASP A 39 4.76 -3.20 -17.09
N THR A 40 5.53 -3.34 -15.99
CA THR A 40 5.14 -4.13 -14.82
C THR A 40 4.71 -3.21 -13.67
N VAL A 41 3.58 -3.53 -13.04
CA VAL A 41 3.19 -2.92 -11.76
C VAL A 41 3.59 -3.87 -10.63
N VAL A 42 4.41 -3.39 -9.72
CA VAL A 42 4.83 -4.11 -8.52
C VAL A 42 4.02 -3.59 -7.34
N ILE A 43 3.33 -4.48 -6.64
CA ILE A 43 2.57 -4.17 -5.42
C ILE A 43 3.37 -4.72 -4.24
N LYS A 44 3.67 -3.85 -3.27
CA LYS A 44 4.34 -4.21 -2.02
C LYS A 44 3.59 -3.61 -0.82
N LYS A 45 3.78 -4.20 0.36
CA LYS A 45 3.35 -3.55 1.61
C LYS A 45 4.04 -2.20 1.72
N ALA A 46 3.30 -1.18 2.14
CA ALA A 46 3.92 0.08 2.49
C ALA A 46 4.83 -0.18 3.69
N GLU A 47 6.10 0.22 3.59
CA GLU A 47 6.95 0.24 4.78
C GLU A 47 6.36 1.27 5.75
N PRO A 48 6.24 0.93 7.05
CA PRO A 48 5.85 1.92 8.04
C PRO A 48 6.87 3.06 7.94
N LYS A 49 6.39 4.26 7.59
CA LYS A 49 7.20 5.47 7.62
C LYS A 49 7.50 5.77 9.08
N PHE A 50 8.55 5.15 9.61
CA PHE A 50 9.07 5.47 10.93
C PHE A 50 9.72 6.84 10.83
N ASP A 51 8.98 7.84 11.27
CA ASP A 51 9.44 9.22 11.33
C ASP A 51 10.13 9.41 12.68
N PHE A 52 11.46 9.25 12.67
CA PHE A 52 12.29 9.37 13.88
C PHE A 52 12.04 10.70 14.59
N ASP A 53 11.83 11.79 13.85
CA ASP A 53 11.63 13.11 14.43
C ASP A 53 10.29 13.17 15.19
N LYS A 54 9.21 12.64 14.61
CA LYS A 54 7.91 12.54 15.30
C LYS A 54 7.94 11.62 16.52
N GLU A 55 8.65 10.50 16.45
CA GLU A 55 8.75 9.58 17.58
C GLU A 55 9.62 10.15 18.69
N LEU A 56 10.67 10.91 18.36
CA LEU A 56 11.48 11.65 19.33
C LEU A 56 10.68 12.77 19.99
N GLU A 57 9.86 13.52 19.24
CA GLU A 57 8.97 14.54 19.81
C GLU A 57 7.97 13.96 20.82
N LYS A 58 7.43 12.76 20.57
CA LYS A 58 6.52 12.06 21.52
C LYS A 58 7.22 11.64 22.80
N VAL A 59 8.50 11.25 22.73
CA VAL A 59 9.27 10.77 23.88
C VAL A 59 9.87 11.92 24.68
N TYR A 60 10.35 12.97 24.00
CA TYR A 60 11.10 14.04 24.63
C TYR A 60 10.31 15.34 24.82
N GLY A 61 9.12 15.47 24.21
CA GLY A 61 8.16 16.56 24.43
C GLY A 61 8.79 17.96 24.47
N THR A 62 8.79 18.67 23.33
CA THR A 62 9.15 20.09 23.18
C THR A 62 10.02 20.68 24.31
N ILE A 63 11.34 20.70 24.12
CA ILE A 63 12.24 21.56 24.91
C ILE A 63 12.17 22.99 24.39
#